data_AF-A0A2P6G617-F1
#
_entry.id   AF-A0A2P6G617-F1
#
_cell.length_a   1.000
_cell.length_b   1.000
_cell.length_c   1.000
_cell.angle_alpha   90.00
_cell.angle_beta   90.00
_cell.angle_gamma   90.00
#
_symmetry.space_group_name_H-M   'P 1'
#
loop_
_entity.id
_entity.type
_entity.pdbx_description
1 polymer ?
#
loop_
_entity_poly.entity_id
_entity_poly.type
_entity_poly.pdbx_seq_one_letter_code
_entity_poly.pdbx_strand_id
1 'polypeptide(L)'
;MFAIVYQFKFPGISEAKVAAGFCSESLGGKISEYDFFGLNILISQNGDLNIHLKFDDIASLKKFEQDSDKLLDDLRKSFVFKENKVAGVYAYSYEKEAVSTGIEIDGPALVRN
;
A
#
# COMPACT_ATOMS: atom_id res chain seq x y z
N MET A 1 4.15 1.30 15.12
CA MET A 1 3.82 1.44 13.69
C MET A 1 4.72 2.46 13.01
N PHE A 2 5.63 1.98 12.19
CA PHE A 2 6.52 2.77 11.33
C PHE A 2 5.87 2.99 9.96
N ALA A 3 6.33 4.00 9.24
CA ALA A 3 5.80 4.33 7.93
C ALA A 3 6.89 4.78 6.96
N ILE A 4 6.71 4.40 5.69
CA ILE A 4 7.38 5.04 4.56
C ILE A 4 6.31 5.60 3.65
N VAL A 5 6.47 6.87 3.29
CA VAL A 5 5.59 7.58 2.37
C VAL A 5 6.39 7.96 1.14
N TYR A 6 5.97 7.45 -0.02
CA TYR A 6 6.44 7.90 -1.32
C TYR A 6 5.44 8.86 -1.92
N GLN A 7 5.93 9.99 -2.42
CA GLN A 7 5.15 11.00 -3.11
C GLN A 7 5.74 11.19 -4.50
N PHE A 8 4.96 10.81 -5.52
CA PHE A 8 5.34 10.95 -6.91
C PHE A 8 4.44 11.97 -7.59
N LYS A 9 5.04 13.03 -8.13
CA LYS A 9 4.32 14.09 -8.83
C LYS A 9 4.43 13.88 -10.33
N PHE A 10 3.34 13.42 -10.93
CA PHE A 10 3.25 13.22 -12.38
C PHE A 10 2.79 14.49 -13.10
N PRO A 11 3.08 14.62 -14.42
CA PRO A 11 2.57 15.73 -15.24
C PRO A 11 1.04 15.72 -15.39
N GLY A 12 0.40 14.56 -15.27
CA GLY A 12 -1.02 14.37 -15.48
C GLY A 12 -1.60 13.20 -14.71
N ILE A 13 -2.94 13.21 -14.58
CA ILE A 13 -3.69 12.20 -13.82
C ILE A 13 -3.70 10.83 -14.53
N SER A 14 -3.60 10.81 -15.86
CA SER A 14 -3.60 9.57 -16.64
C SER A 14 -2.36 8.73 -16.34
N GLU A 15 -1.18 9.36 -16.34
CA GLU A 15 0.09 8.72 -15.99
C GLU A 15 0.06 8.24 -14.54
N ALA A 16 -0.45 9.06 -13.63
CA ALA A 16 -0.58 8.71 -12.21
C ALA A 16 -1.47 7.47 -12.00
N LYS A 17 -2.54 7.31 -12.78
CA LYS A 17 -3.42 6.13 -12.72
C LYS A 17 -2.71 4.87 -13.18
N VAL A 18 -1.94 4.94 -14.27
CA VAL A 18 -1.17 3.80 -14.78
C VAL A 18 -0.09 3.41 -13.78
N ALA A 19 0.65 4.39 -13.27
CA ALA A 19 1.66 4.18 -12.22
C ALA A 19 1.05 3.58 -10.95
N ALA A 20 -0.13 4.04 -10.53
CA ALA A 20 -0.82 3.49 -9.37
C ALA A 20 -1.20 2.02 -9.56
N GLY A 21 -1.65 1.63 -10.76
CA GLY A 21 -1.90 0.22 -11.10
C GLY A 21 -0.64 -0.63 -10.96
N PHE A 22 0.46 -0.18 -11.57
CA PHE A 22 1.76 -0.85 -11.47
C PHE A 22 2.24 -0.99 -10.03
N CYS A 23 2.15 0.09 -9.23
CA CYS A 23 2.53 0.07 -7.82
C CYS A 23 1.63 -0.84 -6.99
N SER A 24 0.33 -0.88 -7.28
CA SER A 24 -0.63 -1.75 -6.58
C SER A 24 -0.30 -3.23 -6.81
N GLU A 25 0.06 -3.61 -8.03
CA GLU A 25 0.45 -4.98 -8.36
C GLU A 25 1.81 -5.33 -7.76
N SER A 26 2.80 -4.47 -7.96
CA SER A 26 4.18 -4.70 -7.51
C SER A 26 4.32 -4.71 -5.99
N LEU A 27 3.72 -3.75 -5.28
CA LEU A 27 3.73 -3.72 -3.81
C LEU A 27 2.73 -4.69 -3.21
N GLY A 28 1.55 -4.84 -3.84
CA GLY A 28 0.52 -5.79 -3.40
C GLY A 28 1.03 -7.24 -3.43
N GLY A 29 1.76 -7.62 -4.47
CA GLY A 29 2.40 -8.94 -4.56
C GLY A 29 3.50 -9.20 -3.52
N LYS A 30 3.92 -8.16 -2.78
CA LYS A 30 4.99 -8.22 -1.79
C LYS A 30 4.51 -8.04 -0.34
N ILE A 31 3.19 -7.91 -0.12
CA ILE A 31 2.58 -7.74 1.20
C ILE A 31 3.08 -8.81 2.18
N SER A 32 3.02 -10.09 1.80
CA SER A 32 3.44 -11.19 2.68
C SER A 32 4.96 -11.30 2.83
N GLU A 33 5.75 -10.85 1.86
CA GLU A 33 7.22 -10.98 1.88
C GLU A 33 7.87 -9.99 2.83
N TYR A 34 7.31 -8.77 2.91
CA TYR A 34 7.78 -7.69 3.78
C TYR A 34 6.90 -7.46 5.00
N ASP A 35 5.85 -8.27 5.17
CA ASP A 35 4.91 -8.20 6.29
C ASP A 35 4.35 -6.78 6.47
N PHE A 36 3.74 -6.25 5.40
CA PHE A 36 3.14 -4.92 5.44
C PHE A 36 1.94 -4.92 6.39
N PHE A 37 2.00 -4.06 7.40
CA PHE A 37 0.86 -3.80 8.29
C PHE A 37 -0.24 -3.03 7.56
N GLY A 38 0.14 -2.17 6.60
CA GLY A 38 -0.82 -1.42 5.80
C GLY A 38 -0.18 -0.90 4.52
N LEU A 39 -0.98 -0.86 3.45
CA LEU A 39 -0.61 -0.32 2.15
C LEU A 39 -1.75 0.57 1.65
N ASN A 40 -1.49 1.87 1.49
CA ASN A 40 -2.47 2.81 0.96
C ASN A 40 -1.87 3.48 -0.27
N ILE A 41 -2.59 3.42 -1.40
CA ILE A 41 -2.20 4.07 -2.66
C ILE A 41 -3.28 5.09 -2.99
N LEU A 42 -2.90 6.36 -3.03
CA LEU A 42 -3.80 7.49 -3.25
C LEU A 42 -3.37 8.26 -4.49
N ILE A 43 -4.30 8.45 -5.42
CA ILE A 43 -4.13 9.35 -6.57
C ILE A 43 -4.88 10.64 -6.26
N SER A 44 -4.18 11.76 -6.22
CA SER A 44 -4.79 13.08 -6.08
C SER A 44 -5.43 13.54 -7.40
N GLN A 45 -6.36 14.50 -7.31
CA GLN A 45 -6.99 15.11 -8.49
C GLN A 45 -5.98 15.82 -9.40
N ASN A 46 -4.83 16.22 -8.86
CA ASN A 46 -3.77 16.91 -9.59
C ASN A 46 -2.77 15.95 -10.27
N GLY A 47 -2.96 14.63 -10.12
CA GLY A 47 -2.04 13.62 -10.66
C GLY A 47 -0.86 13.28 -9.74
N ASP A 48 -0.84 13.75 -8.49
CA ASP A 48 0.13 13.28 -7.50
C ASP A 48 -0.28 11.88 -6.99
N LEU A 49 0.66 10.93 -6.97
CA LEU A 49 0.51 9.59 -6.42
C LEU A 49 1.21 9.53 -5.06
N ASN A 50 0.47 9.13 -4.02
CA ASN A 50 0.98 8.96 -2.66
C ASN A 50 0.85 7.50 -2.26
N ILE A 51 1.95 6.90 -1.83
CA ILE A 51 2.01 5.50 -1.39
C ILE A 51 2.45 5.49 0.06
N HIS A 52 1.60 4.96 0.93
CA HIS A 52 1.88 4.82 2.35
C HIS A 52 2.06 3.34 2.66
N LEU A 53 3.26 2.98 3.08
CA LEU A 53 3.58 1.65 3.58
C LEU A 53 3.72 1.73 5.08
N LYS A 54 3.00 0.89 5.81
CA LYS A 54 3.03 0.80 7.26
C LYS A 54 3.63 -0.54 7.68
N PHE A 55 4.41 -0.50 8.75
CA PHE A 55 5.11 -1.66 9.30
C PHE A 55 4.89 -1.68 10.81
N ASP A 56 4.69 -2.87 11.37
CA ASP A 56 4.61 -3.02 12.82
C ASP A 56 5.99 -2.95 13.48
N ASP A 57 6.99 -3.56 12.84
CA ASP A 57 8.36 -3.62 13.34
C ASP A 57 9.38 -2.85 12.47
N ILE A 58 10.44 -2.38 13.12
CA ILE A 58 11.54 -1.67 12.47
C ILE A 58 12.39 -2.59 11.59
N ALA A 59 12.49 -3.89 11.88
CA ALA A 59 13.24 -4.82 11.05
C ALA A 59 12.56 -5.00 9.69
N SER A 60 11.23 -5.12 9.65
CA SER A 60 10.44 -5.19 8.40
C SER A 60 10.61 -3.92 7.57
N LEU A 61 10.60 -2.74 8.21
CA LEU A 61 10.91 -1.47 7.54
C LEU A 61 12.30 -1.49 6.91
N LYS A 62 13.34 -1.84 7.69
CA LYS A 62 14.73 -1.85 7.19
C LYS A 62 14.93 -2.86 6.06
N LYS A 63 14.30 -4.03 6.15
CA LYS A 63 14.31 -5.04 5.08
C LYS A 63 13.72 -4.47 3.80
N PHE A 64 12.56 -3.83 3.89
CA PHE A 64 11.95 -3.18 2.73
C PHE A 64 12.83 -2.05 2.17
N GLU A 65 13.44 -1.20 3.01
CA GLU A 65 14.29 -0.12 2.51
C GLU A 65 15.47 -0.61 1.66
N GLN A 66 16.07 -1.74 2.03
CA GLN A 66 17.20 -2.33 1.29
C GLN A 66 16.82 -2.79 -0.13
N ASP A 67 15.57 -3.21 -0.33
CA ASP A 67 15.09 -3.75 -1.61
C ASP A 67 14.23 -2.75 -2.40
N SER A 68 13.71 -1.73 -1.72
CA SER A 68 12.72 -0.78 -2.28
C SER A 68 13.22 -0.04 -3.52
N ASP A 69 14.53 0.25 -3.58
CA ASP A 69 15.12 0.91 -4.74
C ASP A 69 15.02 0.06 -6.00
N LYS A 70 15.20 -1.26 -5.89
CA LYS A 70 15.05 -2.17 -7.04
C LYS A 70 13.59 -2.26 -7.47
N LEU A 71 12.67 -2.29 -6.50
CA LEU A 71 11.24 -2.42 -6.75
C LEU A 71 10.64 -1.18 -7.40
N LEU A 72 11.20 0.01 -7.10
CA LEU A 72 10.78 1.28 -7.68
C LEU A 72 11.64 1.69 -8.89
N ASP A 73 12.73 0.97 -9.20
CA ASP A 73 13.61 1.30 -10.32
C ASP A 73 12.87 1.22 -11.66
N ASP A 74 12.05 0.19 -11.85
CA ASP A 74 11.24 0.03 -13.06
C ASP A 74 10.22 1.16 -13.20
N LEU A 75 9.67 1.65 -12.08
CA LEU A 75 8.79 2.82 -12.09
C LEU A 75 9.56 4.08 -12.52
N ARG A 76 10.73 4.33 -11.91
CA ARG A 76 11.59 5.48 -12.23
C ARG A 76 12.07 5.49 -13.68
N LYS A 77 12.26 4.32 -14.30
CA LYS A 77 12.63 4.18 -15.71
C LYS A 77 11.44 4.32 -16.66
N SER A 78 10.26 3.91 -16.23
CA SER A 78 9.07 3.88 -17.09
C SER A 78 8.33 5.21 -17.15
N PHE A 79 8.50 6.08 -16.15
CA PHE A 79 7.74 7.32 -16.04
C PHE A 79 8.60 8.54 -15.72
N VAL A 80 8.14 9.71 -16.15
CA VAL A 80 8.72 11.00 -15.77
C VAL A 80 7.89 11.60 -14.63
N PHE A 81 8.47 11.72 -13.44
CA PHE A 81 7.84 12.31 -12.26
C PHE A 81 8.88 12.93 -11.33
N LYS A 82 8.43 13.75 -10.38
CA LYS A 82 9.27 14.16 -9.23
C LYS A 82 8.99 13.26 -8.05
N GLU A 83 10.03 12.77 -7.40
CA GLU A 83 9.95 11.87 -6.24
C GLU A 83 10.31 12.60 -4.95
N ASN A 84 9.55 12.32 -3.90
CA ASN A 84 9.90 12.62 -2.51
C ASN A 84 9.61 11.38 -1.64
N LYS A 85 10.56 11.04 -0.75
CA LYS A 85 10.44 9.92 0.18
C LYS A 85 10.56 10.43 1.61
N VAL A 86 9.63 10.02 2.46
CA VAL A 86 9.65 10.33 3.90
C VAL A 86 9.49 9.04 4.69
N ALA A 87 10.41 8.76 5.61
CA ALA A 87 10.29 7.68 6.58
C ALA A 87 10.03 8.27 7.98
N GLY A 88 9.16 7.63 8.77
CA GLY A 88 8.80 8.14 10.08
C GLY A 88 7.99 7.15 10.92
N VAL A 89 7.47 7.67 12.04
CA VAL A 89 6.60 6.93 12.96
C VAL A 89 5.29 7.69 13.12
N TYR A 90 4.17 6.96 13.20
CA TYR A 90 2.89 7.58 13.50
C TYR A 90 2.85 7.99 14.97
N ALA A 91 2.77 9.29 15.24
CA ALA A 91 2.51 9.80 16.59
C ALA A 91 1.05 9.54 17.04
N TYR A 92 0.13 9.46 16.07
CA TYR A 92 -1.27 9.11 16.26
C TYR A 92 -1.80 8.51 14.95
N SER A 93 -2.56 7.41 15.03
CA SER A 93 -3.23 6.80 13.89
C SER A 93 -4.53 6.16 14.38
N TYR A 94 -5.62 6.39 13.65
CA TYR A 94 -6.91 5.75 13.88
C TYR A 94 -7.46 5.29 12.54
N GLU A 95 -7.77 4.00 12.45
CA GLU A 95 -8.44 3.40 11.30
C GLU A 95 -9.61 2.58 11.84
N LYS A 96 -10.82 2.83 11.32
CA LYS A 96 -12.01 2.09 11.72
C LYS A 96 -11.98 0.74 11.01
N GLU A 97 -11.76 -0.35 11.73
CA GLU A 97 -11.86 -1.69 11.17
C GLU A 97 -13.30 -2.02 10.74
N ALA A 98 -13.44 -2.73 9.61
CA ALA A 98 -14.70 -3.34 9.21
C ALA A 98 -14.83 -4.69 9.93
N VAL A 99 -15.70 -4.77 10.94
CA VAL A 99 -16.05 -6.05 11.58
C VAL A 99 -17.06 -6.76 10.68
N SER A 100 -16.65 -7.84 10.01
CA SER A 100 -17.57 -8.73 9.30
C SER A 100 -18.31 -9.58 10.34
N THR A 101 -19.57 -9.25 10.63
CA THR A 101 -20.45 -10.08 11.48
C THR A 101 -21.22 -11.09 10.63
N GLY A 102 -20.51 -11.88 9.83
CA GLY A 102 -21.11 -13.02 9.13
C GLY A 102 -21.41 -14.13 10.14
N ILE A 103 -22.68 -14.52 10.29
CA ILE A 103 -23.04 -15.73 11.03
C ILE A 103 -22.59 -16.92 10.17
N GLU A 104 -21.62 -17.69 10.64
CA GLU A 104 -21.33 -19.00 10.06
C GLU A 104 -22.54 -19.91 10.32
N ILE A 105 -23.31 -20.21 9.27
CA ILE A 105 -24.34 -21.25 9.37
C ILE A 105 -23.61 -22.58 9.26
N ASP A 106 -23.25 -23.15 10.41
CA ASP A 106 -22.74 -24.52 10.47
C ASP A 106 -23.92 -25.50 10.61
N GLY A 107 -24.04 -26.40 9.64
CA GLY A 107 -24.96 -27.54 9.68
C GLY A 107 -26.13 -27.52 8.68
N PRO A 108 -26.54 -28.68 8.14
CA PRO A 108 -27.67 -28.78 7.22
C PRO A 108 -28.98 -28.44 7.91
N ALA A 109 -29.79 -27.58 7.28
CA ALA A 109 -31.14 -27.27 7.72
C ALA A 109 -32.03 -28.54 7.64
N LEU A 110 -32.39 -29.10 8.80
CA LEU A 110 -33.38 -30.17 8.89
C LEU A 110 -34.76 -29.60 8.56
N VAL A 111 -35.23 -29.85 7.34
CA VAL A 111 -36.63 -29.64 6.95
C VAL A 111 -37.45 -30.79 7.54
N ARG A 112 -38.27 -30.50 8.56
CA ARG A 112 -39.29 -31.45 9.04
C ARG A 112 -40.52 -31.34 8.15
N ASN A 113 -40.91 -32.48 7.56
CA ASN A 113 -42.20 -32.66 6.88
C ASN A 113 -43.36 -32.65 7.87
#